data_AF-A0A1F5LID2-F1
#
_entry.id   AF-A0A1F5LID2-F1
#
_cell.length_a   1.000
_cell.length_b   1.000
_cell.length_c   1.000
_cell.angle_alpha   90.00
_cell.angle_beta   90.00
_cell.angle_gamma   90.00
#
_symmetry.space_group_name_H-M   'P 1'
#
loop_
_entity.id
_entity.type
_entity.pdbx_description
1 polymer ?
#
loop_
_entity_poly.entity_id
_entity_poly.type
_entity_poly.pdbx_seq_one_letter_code
_entity_poly.pdbx_strand_id
1 'polypeptide(L)'
;MSFFARVTSRPPNPGKTNAIIMGRKTYDSVPASLRPLAKRISVVVTRDTSGSVKEGVMRELVGRRERIAAKAAEAVKKDDGEKAVEPMTDAIVVPSLEQALERLESEYGEKGVLGKVFVIGGAEIYNAAIGLQAGSALKGRPVRVVMTNVVRKGVDGSVGSFECDTFFPLDRLDGGNGWRTANSAEVSEWVGEEVDGLWKSEGDVEVQMVGFEKV
;
A
#
# COMPACT_ATOMS: atom_id res chain seq x y z
N MET A 1 7.70 9.33 5.01
CA MET A 1 7.72 7.84 4.90
C MET A 1 6.99 7.08 6.01
N SER A 2 6.95 7.58 7.26
CA SER A 2 6.33 6.84 8.38
C SER A 2 4.81 6.64 8.23
N PHE A 3 4.10 7.62 7.65
CA PHE A 3 2.67 7.57 7.35
C PHE A 3 2.30 6.33 6.54
N PHE A 4 2.89 6.15 5.35
CA PHE A 4 2.65 4.98 4.49
C PHE A 4 2.83 3.65 5.23
N ALA A 5 3.91 3.52 6.00
CA ALA A 5 4.20 2.30 6.73
C ALA A 5 3.13 2.00 7.79
N ARG A 6 2.72 3.00 8.57
CA ARG A 6 1.66 2.83 9.59
C ARG A 6 0.32 2.49 8.95
N VAL A 7 -0.12 3.29 7.98
CA VAL A 7 -1.43 3.12 7.32
C VAL A 7 -1.55 1.75 6.67
N THR A 8 -0.54 1.32 5.92
CA THR A 8 -0.61 0.04 5.21
C THR A 8 -0.42 -1.17 6.11
N SER A 9 0.25 -1.04 7.27
CA SER A 9 0.45 -2.17 8.21
C SER A 9 -0.58 -2.24 9.34
N ARG A 10 -1.35 -1.18 9.59
CA ARG A 10 -2.41 -1.14 10.61
C ARG A 10 -3.62 -1.97 10.16
N PRO A 11 -3.89 -3.14 10.76
CA PRO A 11 -5.04 -3.93 10.38
C PRO A 11 -6.34 -3.22 10.79
N PRO A 12 -7.45 -3.39 10.05
CA PRO A 12 -8.74 -2.78 10.42
C PRO A 12 -9.34 -3.40 11.69
N ASN A 13 -9.01 -4.65 11.99
CA ASN A 13 -9.45 -5.38 13.19
C ASN A 13 -8.33 -6.32 13.66
N PRO A 14 -8.30 -6.71 14.94
CA PRO A 14 -7.38 -7.74 15.45
C PRO A 14 -7.46 -9.04 14.65
N GLY A 15 -6.34 -9.72 14.47
CA GLY A 15 -6.24 -10.99 13.73
C GLY A 15 -6.28 -10.86 12.20
N LYS A 16 -6.48 -9.65 11.65
CA LYS A 16 -6.42 -9.39 10.21
C LYS A 16 -5.05 -8.90 9.77
N THR A 17 -4.73 -9.06 8.49
CA THR A 17 -3.52 -8.54 7.85
C THR A 17 -3.89 -7.82 6.55
N ASN A 18 -3.40 -6.60 6.38
CA ASN A 18 -3.61 -5.86 5.15
C ASN A 18 -2.78 -6.43 4.00
N ALA A 19 -3.29 -6.27 2.79
CA ALA A 19 -2.56 -6.58 1.57
C ALA A 19 -2.10 -5.30 0.86
N ILE A 20 -0.93 -5.36 0.23
CA ILE A 20 -0.40 -4.32 -0.65
C ILE A 20 -0.17 -4.92 -2.04
N ILE A 21 -0.86 -4.39 -3.05
CA ILE A 21 -0.72 -4.79 -4.44
C ILE A 21 0.20 -3.80 -5.13
N MET A 22 1.22 -4.32 -5.79
CA MET A 22 2.18 -3.51 -6.52
C MET A 22 2.67 -4.18 -7.80
N GLY A 23 3.15 -3.37 -8.75
CA GLY A 23 3.81 -3.87 -9.95
C GLY A 23 5.24 -4.33 -9.66
N ARG A 24 5.77 -5.22 -10.48
CA ARG A 24 7.14 -5.75 -10.36
C ARG A 24 8.20 -4.65 -10.20
N LYS A 25 8.16 -3.59 -11.01
CA LYS A 25 9.12 -2.47 -10.91
C LYS A 25 9.05 -1.74 -9.56
N THR A 26 7.85 -1.59 -9.00
CA THR A 26 7.65 -0.99 -7.66
C THR A 26 8.20 -1.91 -6.57
N TYR A 27 7.97 -3.22 -6.68
CA TYR A 27 8.58 -4.19 -5.77
C TYR A 27 10.12 -4.14 -5.81
N ASP A 28 10.69 -4.04 -7.02
CA ASP A 28 12.15 -3.93 -7.21
C ASP A 28 12.74 -2.63 -6.68
N SER A 29 11.95 -1.54 -6.64
CA SER A 29 12.38 -0.24 -6.09
C SER A 29 12.53 -0.24 -4.56
N VAL A 30 11.91 -1.20 -3.87
CA VAL A 30 12.05 -1.34 -2.42
C VAL A 30 13.41 -1.97 -2.12
N PRO A 31 14.21 -1.41 -1.19
CA PRO A 31 15.49 -1.98 -0.81
C PRO A 31 15.39 -3.48 -0.45
N ALA A 32 16.31 -4.29 -0.94
CA ALA A 32 16.28 -5.76 -0.77
C ALA A 32 16.20 -6.21 0.71
N SER A 33 16.75 -5.42 1.63
CA SER A 33 16.67 -5.68 3.07
C SER A 33 15.26 -5.51 3.65
N LEU A 34 14.40 -4.72 2.99
CA LEU A 34 13.06 -4.36 3.42
C LEU A 34 11.95 -5.14 2.71
N ARG A 35 12.24 -5.80 1.59
CA ARG A 35 11.26 -6.61 0.85
C ARG A 35 11.27 -8.10 1.27
N PRO A 36 10.11 -8.77 1.26
CA PRO A 36 8.76 -8.18 1.23
C PRO A 36 8.49 -7.31 2.47
N LEU A 37 7.64 -6.30 2.33
CA LEU A 37 7.34 -5.37 3.41
C LEU A 37 6.64 -6.11 4.56
N ALA A 38 7.23 -6.08 5.76
CA ALA A 38 6.74 -6.81 6.93
C ALA A 38 5.33 -6.35 7.38
N LYS A 39 4.62 -7.23 8.11
CA LYS A 39 3.28 -7.01 8.68
C LYS A 39 2.18 -6.77 7.64
N ARG A 40 2.40 -7.23 6.41
CA ARG A 40 1.51 -7.10 5.25
C ARG A 40 1.63 -8.35 4.36
N ILE A 41 0.61 -8.58 3.55
CA ILE A 41 0.64 -9.52 2.43
C ILE A 41 1.08 -8.74 1.18
N SER A 42 2.28 -8.99 0.67
CA SER A 42 2.79 -8.33 -0.54
C SER A 42 2.34 -9.07 -1.80
N VAL A 43 1.62 -8.40 -2.69
CA VAL A 43 1.17 -8.98 -3.97
C VAL A 43 1.91 -8.31 -5.11
N VAL A 44 2.74 -9.10 -5.80
CA VAL A 44 3.55 -8.62 -6.93
C VAL A 44 2.88 -9.02 -8.24
N VAL A 45 2.45 -8.02 -9.01
CA VAL A 45 1.87 -8.20 -10.33
C VAL A 45 2.97 -8.17 -11.38
N THR A 46 3.08 -9.25 -12.16
CA THR A 46 4.09 -9.40 -13.23
C THR A 46 3.57 -10.25 -14.37
N ARG A 47 3.94 -9.92 -15.61
CA ARG A 47 3.65 -10.76 -16.78
C ARG A 47 4.74 -11.80 -17.07
N ASP A 48 5.75 -11.89 -16.20
CA ASP A 48 6.80 -12.90 -16.33
C ASP A 48 6.22 -14.31 -16.21
N THR A 49 6.28 -15.07 -17.31
CA THR A 49 5.84 -16.46 -17.38
C THR A 49 6.95 -17.46 -17.06
N SER A 50 8.22 -17.01 -16.95
CA SER A 50 9.36 -17.90 -16.69
C SER A 50 9.37 -18.45 -15.26
N GLY A 51 8.65 -17.80 -14.33
CA GLY A 51 8.65 -18.15 -12.91
C GLY A 51 9.81 -17.54 -12.11
N SER A 52 10.82 -16.97 -12.78
CA SER A 52 12.00 -16.38 -12.12
C SER A 52 11.64 -15.31 -11.09
N VAL A 53 10.67 -14.44 -11.41
CA VAL A 53 10.18 -13.42 -10.47
C VAL A 53 9.52 -14.07 -9.26
N LYS A 54 8.70 -15.11 -9.46
CA LYS A 54 8.03 -15.82 -8.37
C LYS A 54 9.05 -16.47 -7.45
N GLU A 55 10.03 -17.18 -7.98
CA GLU A 55 11.10 -17.82 -7.19
C GLU A 55 11.91 -16.79 -6.38
N GLY A 56 12.25 -15.65 -6.99
CA GLY A 56 12.94 -14.55 -6.32
C GLY A 56 12.16 -14.01 -5.13
N VAL A 57 10.87 -13.68 -5.33
CA VAL A 57 9.99 -13.17 -4.26
C VAL A 57 9.83 -14.19 -3.13
N MET A 58 9.67 -15.48 -3.45
CA MET A 58 9.53 -16.51 -2.42
C MET A 58 10.82 -16.70 -1.60
N ARG A 59 11.99 -16.63 -2.24
CA ARG A 59 13.30 -16.68 -1.55
C ARG A 59 13.44 -15.52 -0.57
N GLU A 60 13.08 -14.31 -0.99
CA GLU A 60 13.13 -13.12 -0.15
C GLU A 60 12.12 -13.19 1.01
N LEU A 61 10.94 -13.74 0.77
CA LEU A 61 9.94 -13.97 1.81
C LEU A 61 10.45 -14.91 2.90
N VAL A 62 11.07 -16.03 2.53
CA VAL A 62 11.67 -16.98 3.49
C VAL A 62 12.70 -16.26 4.36
N GLY A 63 13.68 -15.59 3.73
CA GLY A 63 14.71 -14.85 4.47
C GLY A 63 14.15 -13.68 5.29
N ARG A 64 13.01 -13.10 4.90
CA ARG A 64 12.32 -12.07 5.70
C ARG A 64 11.65 -12.68 6.93
N ARG A 65 10.97 -13.82 6.80
CA ARG A 65 10.34 -14.53 7.92
C ARG A 65 11.36 -15.00 8.94
N GLU A 66 12.49 -15.55 8.50
CA GLU A 66 13.60 -15.96 9.38
C GLU A 66 14.13 -14.79 10.20
N ARG A 67 14.38 -13.63 9.56
CA ARG A 67 14.84 -12.42 10.26
C ARG A 67 13.83 -11.90 11.27
N ILE A 68 12.52 -11.98 10.97
CA ILE A 68 11.46 -11.58 11.90
C ILE A 68 11.41 -12.56 13.08
N ALA A 69 11.46 -13.87 12.83
CA ALA A 69 11.45 -14.90 13.86
C ALA A 69 12.66 -14.78 14.80
N ALA A 70 13.86 -14.54 14.26
CA ALA A 70 15.07 -14.31 15.06
C ALA A 70 14.90 -13.11 16.00
N LYS A 71 14.41 -11.97 15.48
CA LYS A 71 14.13 -10.77 16.29
C LYS A 71 13.05 -11.01 17.35
N ALA A 72 12.00 -11.76 17.01
CA ALA A 72 10.93 -12.09 17.96
C ALA A 72 11.46 -12.97 19.11
N ALA A 73 12.31 -13.96 18.80
CA ALA A 73 12.94 -14.83 19.81
C ALA A 73 13.86 -14.05 20.77
N GLU A 74 14.56 -13.03 20.29
CA GLU A 74 15.36 -12.12 21.13
C GLU A 74 14.48 -11.25 22.04
N ALA A 75 13.33 -10.77 21.54
CA ALA A 75 12.42 -9.92 22.30
C ALA A 75 11.61 -10.69 23.36
N VAL A 76 11.26 -11.97 23.11
CA VAL A 76 10.58 -12.84 24.10
C VAL A 76 11.43 -13.06 25.35
N LYS A 77 12.76 -12.99 25.27
CA LYS A 77 13.65 -13.08 26.44
C LYS A 77 13.55 -11.88 27.41
N LYS A 78 12.72 -10.88 27.12
CA LYS A 78 12.64 -9.61 27.86
C LYS A 78 11.24 -9.21 28.34
N ASP A 79 10.16 -9.93 28.02
CA ASP A 79 8.80 -9.49 28.38
C ASP A 79 7.74 -10.63 28.35
N ASP A 80 6.97 -10.77 29.43
CA ASP A 80 5.94 -11.82 29.71
C ASP A 80 4.50 -11.28 29.57
N GLY A 81 4.29 -10.15 28.88
CA GLY A 81 2.96 -9.58 28.64
C GLY A 81 2.16 -10.29 27.53
N GLU A 82 0.82 -10.28 27.66
CA GLU A 82 -0.14 -10.70 26.63
C GLU A 82 0.14 -9.99 25.29
N LYS A 83 0.68 -10.73 24.31
CA LYS A 83 1.00 -10.16 23.00
C LYS A 83 -0.24 -10.10 22.13
N ALA A 84 -0.61 -8.88 21.74
CA ALA A 84 -1.56 -8.65 20.65
C ALA A 84 -1.10 -9.43 19.40
N VAL A 85 -2.03 -10.11 18.72
CA VAL A 85 -1.75 -10.89 17.51
C VAL A 85 -1.25 -9.94 16.42
N GLU A 86 0.05 -9.99 16.13
CA GLU A 86 0.65 -9.14 15.10
C GLU A 86 0.24 -9.59 13.69
N PRO A 87 0.10 -8.65 12.73
CA PRO A 87 -0.15 -8.99 11.34
C PRO A 87 0.97 -9.85 10.75
N MET A 88 0.61 -10.80 9.90
CA MET A 88 1.56 -11.71 9.27
C MET A 88 2.41 -11.00 8.20
N THR A 89 3.51 -11.63 7.80
CA THR A 89 4.29 -11.23 6.63
C THR A 89 4.21 -12.33 5.59
N ASP A 90 3.67 -12.01 4.42
CA ASP A 90 3.50 -12.95 3.32
C ASP A 90 3.73 -12.29 1.97
N ALA A 91 3.91 -13.10 0.92
CA ALA A 91 4.00 -12.61 -0.44
C ALA A 91 3.44 -13.59 -1.45
N ILE A 92 2.73 -13.08 -2.46
CA ILE A 92 2.23 -13.83 -3.61
C ILE A 92 2.57 -13.10 -4.90
N VAL A 93 2.71 -13.87 -5.99
CA VAL A 93 2.98 -13.35 -7.33
C VAL A 93 1.85 -13.78 -8.26
N VAL A 94 1.34 -12.83 -9.05
CA VAL A 94 0.15 -13.00 -9.89
C VAL A 94 0.32 -12.25 -11.23
N PRO A 95 -0.41 -12.66 -12.29
CA PRO A 95 -0.24 -12.07 -13.62
C PRO A 95 -1.05 -10.79 -13.87
N SER A 96 -2.08 -10.50 -13.06
CA SER A 96 -2.91 -9.31 -13.22
C SER A 96 -3.47 -8.81 -11.88
N LEU A 97 -4.06 -7.60 -11.90
CA LEU A 97 -4.72 -7.01 -10.74
C LEU A 97 -5.99 -7.78 -10.35
N GLU A 98 -6.74 -8.29 -11.31
CA GLU A 98 -7.93 -9.11 -11.08
C GLU A 98 -7.57 -10.41 -10.37
N GLN A 99 -6.51 -11.09 -10.85
CA GLN A 99 -6.00 -12.28 -10.19
C GLN A 99 -5.41 -11.98 -8.80
N ALA A 100 -4.84 -10.78 -8.59
CA ALA A 100 -4.44 -10.35 -7.25
C ALA A 100 -5.64 -10.33 -6.30
N LEU A 101 -6.74 -9.69 -6.71
CA LEU A 101 -7.95 -9.57 -5.89
C LEU A 101 -8.60 -10.94 -5.63
N GLU A 102 -8.66 -11.81 -6.64
CA GLU A 102 -9.20 -13.17 -6.52
C GLU A 102 -8.37 -14.04 -5.57
N ARG A 103 -7.04 -14.06 -5.75
CA ARG A 103 -6.12 -14.85 -4.89
C ARG A 103 -6.14 -14.36 -3.45
N LEU A 104 -6.16 -13.04 -3.24
CA LEU A 104 -6.27 -12.47 -1.89
C LEU A 104 -7.56 -12.92 -1.19
N GLU A 105 -8.67 -12.89 -1.92
CA GLU A 105 -9.95 -13.32 -1.39
C GLU A 105 -9.95 -14.82 -1.05
N SER A 106 -9.52 -15.68 -1.98
CA SER A 106 -9.54 -17.12 -1.77
C SER A 106 -8.55 -17.57 -0.67
N GLU A 107 -7.33 -17.04 -0.67
CA GLU A 107 -6.29 -17.53 0.26
C GLU A 107 -6.37 -16.92 1.66
N TYR A 108 -6.92 -15.71 1.79
CA TYR A 108 -6.93 -14.94 3.04
C TYR A 108 -8.32 -14.42 3.42
N GLY A 109 -9.14 -14.03 2.45
CA GLY A 109 -10.51 -13.54 2.66
C GLY A 109 -11.44 -14.62 3.21
N GLU A 110 -11.47 -15.80 2.56
CA GLU A 110 -12.27 -16.96 2.99
C GLU A 110 -11.86 -17.49 4.37
N LYS A 111 -10.60 -17.28 4.76
CA LYS A 111 -10.08 -17.61 6.10
C LYS A 111 -10.35 -16.52 7.14
N GLY A 112 -10.97 -15.40 6.75
CA GLY A 112 -11.28 -14.28 7.64
C GLY A 112 -10.08 -13.43 8.07
N VAL A 113 -8.88 -13.68 7.53
CA VAL A 113 -7.63 -13.01 7.93
C VAL A 113 -7.27 -11.82 7.04
N LEU A 114 -7.95 -11.62 5.90
CA LEU A 114 -7.71 -10.46 5.03
C LEU A 114 -8.25 -9.16 5.64
N GLY A 115 -7.38 -8.16 5.72
CA GLY A 115 -7.67 -6.79 6.13
C GLY A 115 -8.03 -5.87 4.95
N LYS A 116 -7.55 -4.62 4.99
CA LYS A 116 -7.68 -3.68 3.86
C LYS A 116 -6.73 -4.09 2.73
N VAL A 117 -7.15 -3.85 1.49
CA VAL A 117 -6.32 -4.05 0.30
C VAL A 117 -5.91 -2.68 -0.24
N PHE A 118 -4.61 -2.42 -0.29
CA PHE A 118 -4.04 -1.19 -0.82
C PHE A 118 -3.39 -1.47 -2.18
N VAL A 119 -3.67 -0.64 -3.17
CA VAL A 119 -2.85 -0.57 -4.39
C VAL A 119 -1.80 0.50 -4.17
N ILE A 120 -0.52 0.12 -4.22
CA ILE A 120 0.60 1.04 -3.90
C ILE A 120 1.44 1.40 -5.13
N GLY A 121 0.93 1.09 -6.32
CA GLY A 121 1.50 1.49 -7.61
C GLY A 121 2.30 0.40 -8.33
N GLY A 122 3.08 0.71 -9.35
CA GLY A 122 3.29 2.03 -9.95
C GLY A 122 2.17 2.47 -10.90
N ALA A 123 2.48 3.43 -11.78
CA ALA A 123 1.53 4.04 -12.71
C ALA A 123 0.67 3.03 -13.48
N GLU A 124 1.26 1.95 -14.00
CA GLU A 124 0.54 0.89 -14.71
C GLU A 124 -0.53 0.21 -13.83
N ILE A 125 -0.21 -0.07 -12.56
CA ILE A 125 -1.13 -0.71 -11.61
C ILE A 125 -2.17 0.27 -11.10
N TYR A 126 -1.81 1.54 -10.87
CA TYR A 126 -2.78 2.59 -10.57
C TYR A 126 -3.79 2.75 -11.71
N ASN A 127 -3.31 2.76 -12.96
CA ASN A 127 -4.17 2.89 -14.14
C ASN A 127 -5.15 1.71 -14.23
N ALA A 128 -4.66 0.48 -14.03
CA ALA A 128 -5.51 -0.70 -13.96
C ALA A 128 -6.56 -0.60 -12.84
N ALA A 129 -6.16 -0.16 -11.64
CA ALA A 129 -7.07 -0.05 -10.49
C ALA A 129 -8.16 1.02 -10.68
N ILE A 130 -7.83 2.16 -11.29
CA ILE A 130 -8.80 3.22 -11.60
C ILE A 130 -9.76 2.77 -12.70
N GLY A 131 -9.27 2.01 -13.68
CA GLY A 131 -10.05 1.43 -14.76
C GLY A 131 -11.02 0.32 -14.31
N LEU A 132 -10.85 -0.25 -13.11
CA LEU A 132 -11.81 -1.19 -12.55
C LEU A 132 -13.17 -0.49 -12.42
N GLN A 133 -14.15 -1.02 -13.15
CA GLN A 133 -15.54 -0.65 -13.01
C GLN A 133 -16.10 -1.28 -11.73
N ALA A 134 -17.17 -0.70 -11.20
CA ALA A 134 -17.95 -1.28 -10.11
C ALA A 134 -18.66 -2.56 -10.61
N GLY A 135 -17.88 -3.63 -10.80
CA GLY A 135 -18.31 -4.95 -11.27
C GLY A 135 -17.77 -6.07 -10.36
N SER A 136 -17.85 -7.32 -10.83
CA SER A 136 -17.64 -8.53 -10.01
C SER A 136 -16.30 -8.59 -9.26
N ALA A 137 -15.20 -8.11 -9.85
CA ALA A 137 -13.86 -8.16 -9.24
C ALA A 137 -13.75 -7.31 -7.96
N LEU A 138 -14.41 -6.15 -7.93
CA LEU A 138 -14.46 -5.31 -6.74
C LEU A 138 -15.52 -5.77 -5.74
N LYS A 139 -16.45 -6.65 -6.12
CA LYS A 139 -17.57 -7.11 -5.26
C LYS A 139 -18.31 -5.93 -4.58
N GLY A 140 -18.51 -4.84 -5.30
CA GLY A 140 -19.14 -3.61 -4.78
C GLY A 140 -18.25 -2.76 -3.85
N ARG A 141 -16.97 -3.07 -3.69
CA ARG A 141 -16.02 -2.24 -2.92
C ARG A 141 -15.76 -0.91 -3.64
N PRO A 142 -15.80 0.23 -2.94
CA PRO A 142 -15.47 1.52 -3.53
C PRO A 142 -13.98 1.63 -3.82
N VAL A 143 -13.62 2.37 -4.87
CA VAL A 143 -12.23 2.75 -5.15
C VAL A 143 -11.98 4.11 -4.51
N ARG A 144 -10.97 4.17 -3.64
CA ARG A 144 -10.55 5.37 -2.91
C ARG A 144 -9.07 5.61 -3.14
N VAL A 145 -8.68 6.87 -3.24
CA VAL A 145 -7.28 7.30 -3.35
C VAL A 145 -6.95 8.09 -2.09
N VAL A 146 -5.95 7.62 -1.34
CA VAL A 146 -5.29 8.41 -0.29
C VAL A 146 -4.00 8.94 -0.90
N MET A 147 -3.90 10.27 -1.04
CA MET A 147 -2.82 10.93 -1.76
C MET A 147 -2.01 11.80 -0.79
N THR A 148 -0.69 11.78 -0.95
CA THR A 148 0.20 12.75 -0.32
C THR A 148 0.67 13.72 -1.40
N ASN A 149 0.15 14.94 -1.38
CA ASN A 149 0.67 16.03 -2.19
C ASN A 149 2.06 16.38 -1.66
N VAL A 150 3.03 16.57 -2.55
CA VAL A 150 4.41 16.93 -2.19
C VAL A 150 4.84 18.09 -3.07
N VAL A 151 5.24 19.19 -2.45
CA VAL A 151 5.69 20.41 -3.12
C VAL A 151 7.09 20.75 -2.64
N ARG A 152 8.00 21.06 -3.58
CA ARG A 152 9.36 21.48 -3.22
C ARG A 152 9.38 22.97 -2.90
N LYS A 153 10.04 23.36 -1.83
CA LYS A 153 10.27 24.77 -1.50
C LYS A 153 11.32 25.34 -2.45
N GLY A 154 11.00 26.44 -3.13
CA GLY A 154 11.94 27.20 -3.93
C GLY A 154 12.90 28.02 -3.06
N VAL A 155 14.04 28.40 -3.65
CA VAL A 155 15.14 29.10 -2.95
C VAL A 155 14.77 30.56 -2.62
N ASP A 156 13.80 31.12 -3.33
CA ASP A 156 13.31 32.50 -3.24
C ASP A 156 11.85 32.59 -2.76
N GLY A 157 11.30 31.50 -2.20
CA GLY A 157 9.89 31.40 -1.85
C GLY A 157 8.96 31.01 -3.01
N SER A 158 9.50 30.75 -4.21
CA SER A 158 8.76 30.11 -5.30
C SER A 158 8.48 28.63 -5.02
N VAL A 159 7.66 28.00 -5.87
CA VAL A 159 7.46 26.55 -5.86
C VAL A 159 8.51 25.88 -6.75
N GLY A 160 9.32 25.00 -6.17
CA GLY A 160 10.29 24.18 -6.92
C GLY A 160 9.61 23.03 -7.67
N SER A 161 10.31 22.45 -8.65
CA SER A 161 9.85 21.30 -9.42
C SER A 161 10.67 20.03 -9.15
N PHE A 162 10.07 18.89 -9.48
CA PHE A 162 10.74 17.58 -9.55
C PHE A 162 10.81 17.13 -11.00
N GLU A 163 11.94 16.53 -11.38
CA GLU A 163 12.04 15.81 -12.65
C GLU A 163 11.38 14.44 -12.48
N CYS A 164 10.35 14.17 -13.28
CA CYS A 164 9.56 12.95 -13.21
C CYS A 164 9.45 12.32 -14.61
N ASP A 165 9.68 11.01 -14.69
CA ASP A 165 9.46 10.20 -15.90
C ASP A 165 8.15 9.39 -15.85
N THR A 166 7.54 9.32 -14.66
CA THR A 166 6.37 8.50 -14.36
C THR A 166 5.35 9.35 -13.62
N PHE A 167 4.12 9.36 -14.13
CA PHE A 167 3.03 10.19 -13.59
C PHE A 167 1.87 9.33 -13.09
N PHE A 168 1.10 9.87 -12.14
CA PHE A 168 -0.18 9.26 -11.76
C PHE A 168 -1.14 9.32 -12.97
N PRO A 169 -1.93 8.28 -13.26
CA PRO A 169 -2.69 8.16 -14.51
C PRO A 169 -3.85 9.15 -14.68
N LEU A 170 -4.14 9.98 -13.67
CA LEU A 170 -5.14 11.04 -13.74
C LEU A 170 -4.49 12.37 -13.41
N ASP A 171 -4.73 13.38 -14.25
CA ASP A 171 -4.19 14.72 -14.04
C ASP A 171 -4.79 15.40 -12.81
N ARG A 172 -6.09 15.18 -12.56
CA ARG A 172 -6.85 15.78 -11.45
C ARG A 172 -7.97 14.87 -10.96
N LEU A 173 -7.98 14.59 -9.65
CA LEU A 173 -9.04 13.86 -8.97
C LEU A 173 -10.16 14.77 -8.43
N ASP A 174 -9.90 16.07 -8.29
CA ASP A 174 -10.81 17.07 -7.72
C ASP A 174 -11.75 17.71 -8.77
N GLY A 175 -11.61 17.38 -10.04
CA GLY A 175 -12.24 18.07 -11.17
C GLY A 175 -13.59 17.53 -11.67
N GLY A 176 -14.28 16.66 -10.92
CA GLY A 176 -15.60 16.14 -11.34
C GLY A 176 -15.60 14.98 -12.34
N ASN A 177 -14.45 14.37 -12.61
CA ASN A 177 -14.29 13.22 -13.53
C ASN A 177 -14.69 11.87 -12.89
N GLY A 178 -15.86 11.81 -12.23
CA GLY A 178 -16.30 10.63 -11.49
C GLY A 178 -15.54 10.42 -10.17
N TRP A 179 -15.02 11.49 -9.58
CA TRP A 179 -14.34 11.49 -8.29
C TRP A 179 -14.85 12.66 -7.44
N ARG A 180 -14.99 12.42 -6.14
CA ARG A 180 -15.25 13.44 -5.13
C ARG A 180 -14.07 13.56 -4.19
N THR A 181 -13.82 14.79 -3.73
CA THR A 181 -12.88 15.03 -2.61
C THR A 181 -13.55 14.59 -1.30
N ALA A 182 -12.85 13.79 -0.52
CA ALA A 182 -13.27 13.40 0.82
C ALA A 182 -12.75 14.41 1.86
N ASN A 183 -13.52 14.63 2.91
CA ASN A 183 -13.10 15.50 4.00
C ASN A 183 -12.08 14.80 4.92
N SER A 184 -11.37 15.59 5.74
CA SER A 184 -10.31 15.10 6.63
C SER A 184 -10.78 14.00 7.62
N ALA A 185 -12.05 14.04 8.07
CA ALA A 185 -12.60 13.02 8.96
C ALA A 185 -12.81 11.68 8.23
N GLU A 186 -13.32 11.71 7.00
CA GLU A 186 -13.42 10.52 6.14
C GLU A 186 -12.04 9.90 5.89
N VAL A 187 -11.05 10.73 5.53
CA VAL A 187 -9.68 10.23 5.30
C VAL A 187 -9.10 9.62 6.56
N SER A 188 -9.31 10.24 7.72
CA SER A 188 -8.86 9.72 9.02
C SER A 188 -9.46 8.34 9.31
N GLU A 189 -10.76 8.14 9.04
CA GLU A 189 -11.43 6.85 9.16
C GLU A 189 -10.81 5.80 8.21
N TRP A 190 -10.53 6.20 6.96
CA TRP A 190 -9.96 5.31 5.96
C TRP A 190 -8.57 4.82 6.35
N VAL A 191 -7.75 5.65 7.01
CA VAL A 191 -6.36 5.31 7.35
C VAL A 191 -6.18 4.84 8.80
N GLY A 192 -7.17 5.06 9.66
CA GLY A 192 -7.15 4.69 11.07
C GLY A 192 -6.15 5.50 11.91
N GLU A 193 -5.81 6.71 11.47
CA GLU A 193 -5.08 7.73 12.23
C GLU A 193 -5.55 9.12 11.82
N GLU A 194 -5.34 10.11 12.68
CA GLU A 194 -5.76 11.48 12.42
C GLU A 194 -5.04 12.07 11.20
N VAL A 195 -5.83 12.63 10.29
CA VAL A 195 -5.39 13.40 9.13
C VAL A 195 -6.15 14.72 9.16
N ASP A 196 -5.42 15.83 9.28
CA ASP A 196 -5.99 17.18 9.35
C ASP A 196 -6.20 17.81 7.95
N GLY A 197 -5.52 17.28 6.93
CA GLY A 197 -5.55 17.83 5.57
C GLY A 197 -4.75 19.13 5.43
N LEU A 198 -3.90 19.46 6.40
CA LEU A 198 -3.07 20.67 6.38
C LEU A 198 -1.71 20.41 5.73
N TRP A 199 -1.14 21.46 5.12
CA TRP A 199 0.23 21.44 4.64
C TRP A 199 1.21 21.44 5.81
N LYS A 200 2.22 20.57 5.75
CA LYS A 200 3.25 20.39 6.78
C LYS A 200 4.62 20.44 6.14
N SER A 201 5.52 21.19 6.74
CA SER A 201 6.92 21.26 6.30
C SER A 201 7.70 20.01 6.72
N GLU A 202 8.33 19.33 5.77
CA GLU A 202 9.26 18.22 6.00
C GLU A 202 10.57 18.51 5.23
N GLY A 203 11.53 19.15 5.89
CA GLY A 203 12.79 19.53 5.25
C GLY A 203 12.59 20.54 4.11
N ASP A 204 13.05 20.20 2.90
CA ASP A 204 12.95 21.01 1.68
C ASP A 204 11.61 20.87 0.95
N VAL A 205 10.68 20.08 1.49
CA VAL A 205 9.34 19.91 0.92
C VAL A 205 8.23 20.32 1.89
N GLU A 206 7.06 20.57 1.33
CA GLU A 206 5.79 20.64 2.03
C GLU A 206 4.92 19.47 1.58
N VAL A 207 4.24 18.85 2.54
CA VAL A 207 3.40 17.67 2.31
C VAL A 207 2.00 17.90 2.84
N GLN A 208 1.01 17.34 2.14
CA GLN A 208 -0.39 17.37 2.57
C GLN A 208 -1.05 16.03 2.24
N MET A 209 -1.76 15.45 3.20
CA MET A 209 -2.51 14.21 3.00
C MET A 209 -3.97 14.53 2.70
N VAL A 210 -4.47 14.03 1.57
CA VAL A 210 -5.84 14.24 1.09
C VAL A 210 -6.44 12.92 0.60
N GLY A 211 -7.76 12.89 0.41
CA GLY A 211 -8.46 11.70 -0.05
C GLY A 211 -9.50 11.99 -1.12
N PHE A 212 -9.68 11.00 -2.00
CA PHE A 212 -10.66 11.04 -3.08
C PHE A 212 -11.40 9.70 -3.14
N GLU A 213 -12.67 9.75 -3.50
CA GLU A 213 -13.51 8.56 -3.69
C GLU A 213 -14.17 8.61 -5.06
N LYS A 214 -14.19 7.47 -5.76
CA LYS A 214 -14.83 7.34 -7.07
C LYS A 214 -16.36 7.36 -6.89
N VAL A 215 -17.05 8.18 -7.68
CA VAL A 215 -18.51 8.37 -7.69
C VAL A 215 -19.15 7.51 -8.78
#